data_AF-A0A7W1QTG5-F1
#
_entry.id   AF-A0A7W1QTG5-F1
#
_cell.length_a   1.000
_cell.length_b   1.000
_cell.length_c   1.000
_cell.angle_alpha   90.00
_cell.angle_beta   90.00
_cell.angle_gamma   90.00
#
_symmetry.space_group_name_H-M   'P 1'
#
loop_
_entity.id
_entity.type
_entity.pdbx_description
1 polymer ?
#
loop_
_entity_poly.entity_id
_entity_poly.type
_entity_poly.pdbx_seq_one_letter_code
_entity_poly.pdbx_strand_id
1 'polypeptide(L)'
;ITGLLHDFDYEMFPDPEGGHPFKGANIMCGRGYPDRMIRAIMGHAAYTGVPRDTRVARALFATDELCGFLVACALVRPSRSLDDLEVSSVKKKLKDKAFARTVNRDDIRQGVMELGVELDEHIRFVIEALRSVQKDIGLGAA
;
A
#
# COMPACT_ATOMS: atom_id res chain seq x y z
N ILE A 1 -4.31 -9.87 -9.41
CA ILE A 1 -4.24 -8.85 -10.48
C ILE A 1 -4.61 -7.46 -9.96
N THR A 2 -5.71 -7.24 -9.25
CA THR A 2 -6.11 -5.90 -8.74
C THR A 2 -4.96 -5.11 -8.10
N GLY A 3 -4.23 -5.68 -7.14
CA GLY A 3 -3.09 -4.99 -6.51
C GLY A 3 -1.90 -4.73 -7.45
N LEU A 4 -1.71 -5.52 -8.51
CA LEU A 4 -0.66 -5.24 -9.50
C LEU A 4 -1.03 -4.03 -10.38
N LEU A 5 -2.32 -3.81 -10.61
CA LEU A 5 -2.83 -2.78 -11.50
C LEU A 5 -3.35 -1.55 -10.76
N HIS A 6 -3.21 -1.42 -9.44
CA HIS A 6 -3.84 -0.29 -8.75
C HIS A 6 -3.19 1.06 -9.07
N ASP A 7 -1.87 1.07 -9.28
CA ASP A 7 -1.04 2.27 -9.50
C ASP A 7 -0.48 2.43 -10.93
N PHE A 8 -0.91 1.61 -11.89
CA PHE A 8 -0.28 1.61 -13.23
C PHE A 8 -0.37 2.95 -13.97
N ASP A 9 -1.25 3.85 -13.54
CA ASP A 9 -1.45 5.19 -14.07
C ASP A 9 -0.72 6.29 -13.26
N TYR A 10 -0.20 5.99 -12.07
CA TYR A 10 0.34 6.98 -11.13
C TYR A 10 1.52 7.78 -11.71
N GLU A 11 2.51 7.13 -12.31
CA GLU A 11 3.69 7.81 -12.84
C GLU A 11 3.36 8.85 -13.93
N MET A 12 2.33 8.57 -14.74
CA MET A 12 1.89 9.47 -15.81
C MET A 12 0.87 10.51 -15.33
N PHE A 13 0.08 10.19 -14.29
CA PHE A 13 -1.04 11.01 -13.83
C PHE A 13 -1.06 11.09 -12.29
N PRO A 14 -0.04 11.63 -11.63
CA PRO A 14 0.07 11.58 -10.15
C PRO A 14 -0.89 12.52 -9.42
N ASP A 15 -1.58 13.39 -10.16
CA ASP A 15 -2.44 14.41 -9.60
C ASP A 15 -3.73 13.82 -8.98
N PRO A 16 -4.09 14.16 -7.73
CA PRO A 16 -5.30 13.65 -7.09
C PRO A 16 -6.59 14.28 -7.65
N GLU A 17 -6.51 15.42 -8.33
CA GLU A 17 -7.65 16.14 -8.93
C GLU A 17 -7.92 15.64 -10.36
N GLY A 18 -8.30 14.37 -10.47
CA GLY A 18 -8.72 13.76 -11.73
C GLY A 18 -7.61 13.04 -12.49
N GLY A 19 -6.41 12.94 -11.92
CA GLY A 19 -5.36 12.01 -12.32
C GLY A 19 -5.61 10.60 -11.76
N HIS A 20 -4.65 10.06 -11.03
CA HIS A 20 -4.74 8.75 -10.41
C HIS A 20 -5.79 8.73 -9.29
N PRO A 21 -6.53 7.62 -9.08
CA PRO A 21 -6.64 6.44 -9.95
C PRO A 21 -7.69 6.58 -11.06
N PHE A 22 -8.28 7.78 -11.25
CA PHE A 22 -9.36 8.01 -12.21
C PHE A 22 -8.93 7.70 -13.66
N LYS A 23 -7.69 8.04 -14.05
CA LYS A 23 -7.17 7.75 -15.39
C LYS A 23 -7.03 6.25 -15.63
N GLY A 24 -6.47 5.52 -14.66
CA GLY A 24 -6.34 4.07 -14.70
C GLY A 24 -7.69 3.38 -14.77
N ALA A 25 -8.65 3.81 -13.95
CA ALA A 25 -10.02 3.30 -13.95
C ALA A 25 -10.71 3.47 -15.33
N ASN A 26 -10.56 4.64 -15.95
CA ASN A 26 -11.11 4.91 -17.28
C ASN A 26 -10.50 3.99 -18.36
N ILE A 27 -9.18 3.80 -18.34
CA ILE A 27 -8.48 2.90 -19.27
C ILE A 27 -8.94 1.45 -19.07
N MET A 28 -9.05 1.00 -17.82
CA MET A 28 -9.50 -0.35 -17.49
C MET A 28 -10.95 -0.60 -17.94
N CYS A 29 -11.84 0.38 -17.74
CA CYS A 29 -13.22 0.33 -18.22
C CYS A 29 -13.27 0.17 -19.74
N GLY A 30 -12.54 1.00 -20.50
CA GLY A 30 -12.46 0.90 -21.96
C GLY A 30 -11.86 -0.41 -22.49
N ARG A 31 -11.15 -1.16 -21.64
CA ARG A 31 -10.59 -2.49 -21.94
C ARG A 31 -11.45 -3.65 -21.45
N GLY A 32 -12.62 -3.40 -20.87
CA GLY A 32 -13.54 -4.43 -20.40
C GLY A 32 -13.11 -5.14 -19.11
N TYR A 33 -12.30 -4.49 -18.26
CA TYR A 33 -12.00 -5.04 -16.92
C TYR A 33 -13.24 -5.03 -16.02
N PRO A 34 -13.38 -5.99 -15.08
CA PRO A 34 -14.57 -6.08 -14.25
C PRO A 34 -14.78 -4.86 -13.33
N ASP A 35 -16.01 -4.35 -13.24
CA ASP A 35 -16.37 -3.22 -12.39
C ASP A 35 -15.94 -3.39 -10.93
N ARG A 36 -16.03 -4.61 -10.38
CA ARG A 36 -15.56 -4.90 -9.02
C ARG A 36 -14.06 -4.63 -8.82
N MET A 37 -13.26 -4.81 -9.86
CA MET A 37 -11.81 -4.53 -9.82
C MET A 37 -11.57 -3.03 -9.90
N ILE A 38 -12.23 -2.36 -10.84
CA ILE A 38 -12.14 -0.91 -11.03
C ILE A 38 -12.59 -0.18 -9.76
N ARG A 39 -13.71 -0.59 -9.15
CA ARG A 39 -14.22 -0.04 -7.88
C ARG A 39 -13.24 -0.25 -6.73
N ALA A 40 -12.60 -1.42 -6.63
CA ALA A 40 -11.60 -1.67 -5.61
C ALA A 40 -10.36 -0.77 -5.78
N ILE A 41 -9.92 -0.56 -7.02
CA ILE A 41 -8.84 0.37 -7.34
C ILE A 41 -9.27 1.80 -7.03
N MET A 42 -10.43 2.27 -7.47
CA MET A 42 -10.90 3.61 -7.09
C MET A 42 -10.92 3.81 -5.57
N GLY A 43 -11.33 2.79 -4.81
CA GLY A 43 -11.37 2.85 -3.35
C GLY A 43 -10.02 2.81 -2.63
N HIS A 44 -8.88 2.54 -3.28
CA HIS A 44 -7.58 2.61 -2.60
C HIS A 44 -7.13 4.07 -2.39
N ALA A 45 -7.59 4.99 -3.23
CA ALA A 45 -7.40 6.41 -3.01
C ALA A 45 -8.57 7.00 -2.22
N ALA A 46 -8.31 7.43 -0.98
CA ALA A 46 -9.36 7.98 -0.10
C ALA A 46 -10.08 9.20 -0.70
N TYR A 47 -9.39 10.04 -1.47
CA TYR A 47 -9.95 11.24 -2.09
C TYR A 47 -10.98 10.95 -3.21
N THR A 48 -11.10 9.73 -3.70
CA THR A 48 -12.14 9.39 -4.69
C THR A 48 -13.54 9.32 -4.09
N GLY A 49 -13.64 9.17 -2.76
CA GLY A 49 -14.91 8.95 -2.07
C GLY A 49 -15.57 7.60 -2.36
N VAL A 50 -14.92 6.70 -3.11
CA VAL A 50 -15.46 5.37 -3.41
C VAL A 50 -15.29 4.45 -2.19
N PRO A 51 -16.37 3.87 -1.65
CA PRO A 51 -16.29 3.07 -0.43
C PRO A 51 -15.66 1.70 -0.69
N ARG A 52 -14.94 1.18 0.31
CA ARG A 52 -14.31 -0.15 0.31
C ARG A 52 -15.27 -1.19 0.90
N ASP A 53 -16.28 -1.55 0.11
CA ASP A 53 -17.36 -2.46 0.48
C ASP A 53 -17.05 -3.96 0.28
N THR A 54 -15.89 -4.28 -0.30
CA THR A 54 -15.45 -5.66 -0.53
C THR A 54 -14.16 -5.99 0.22
N ARG A 55 -13.95 -7.28 0.50
CA ARG A 55 -12.71 -7.76 1.14
C ARG A 55 -11.45 -7.38 0.35
N VAL A 56 -11.51 -7.41 -0.98
CA VAL A 56 -10.35 -7.04 -1.82
C VAL A 56 -10.05 -5.54 -1.77
N ALA A 57 -11.07 -4.68 -1.74
CA ALA A 57 -10.88 -3.23 -1.65
C ALA A 57 -10.28 -2.82 -0.28
N ARG A 58 -10.77 -3.44 0.80
CA ARG A 58 -10.23 -3.23 2.15
C ARG A 58 -8.79 -3.74 2.27
N ALA A 59 -8.51 -4.91 1.73
CA ALA A 59 -7.16 -5.48 1.75
C ALA A 59 -6.17 -4.65 0.93
N LEU A 60 -6.59 -4.14 -0.23
CA LEU A 60 -5.76 -3.27 -1.07
C LEU A 60 -5.36 -2.01 -0.30
N PHE A 61 -6.35 -1.27 0.20
CA PHE A 61 -6.12 -0.04 0.97
C PHE A 61 -5.28 -0.25 2.22
N ALA A 62 -5.53 -1.33 2.97
CA ALA A 62 -4.76 -1.64 4.17
C ALA A 62 -3.29 -2.00 3.89
N THR A 63 -2.99 -2.49 2.68
CA THR A 63 -1.66 -3.00 2.34
C THR A 63 -0.81 -1.97 1.61
N ASP A 64 -1.43 -1.16 0.75
CA ASP A 64 -0.79 -0.19 -0.15
C ASP A 64 0.24 0.70 0.55
N GLU A 65 -0.23 1.64 1.38
CA GLU A 65 0.62 2.59 2.10
C GLU A 65 1.61 1.88 3.06
N LEU A 66 1.20 0.74 3.63
CA LEU A 66 2.04 -0.03 4.54
C LEU A 66 3.24 -0.66 3.82
N CYS A 67 3.09 -1.11 2.57
CA CYS A 67 4.19 -1.67 1.78
C CYS A 67 5.30 -0.65 1.57
N GLY A 68 4.96 0.55 1.10
CA GLY A 68 5.94 1.63 0.91
C GLY A 68 6.63 2.02 2.22
N PHE A 69 5.86 2.06 3.32
CA PHE A 69 6.40 2.35 4.64
C PHE A 69 7.40 1.29 5.14
N LEU A 70 7.13 0.00 4.93
CA LEU A 70 8.00 -1.09 5.34
C LEU A 70 9.28 -1.14 4.51
N VAL A 71 9.20 -0.87 3.20
CA VAL A 71 10.38 -0.73 2.34
C VAL A 71 11.26 0.43 2.83
N ALA A 72 10.67 1.59 3.13
CA ALA A 72 11.41 2.71 3.72
C ALA A 72 12.06 2.33 5.05
N CYS A 73 11.37 1.55 5.90
CA CYS A 73 11.93 1.05 7.17
C CYS A 73 13.14 0.15 6.94
N ALA A 74 13.11 -0.73 5.94
CA ALA A 74 14.21 -1.61 5.59
C ALA A 74 15.42 -0.82 5.04
N LEU A 75 15.19 0.14 4.14
CA LEU A 75 16.25 0.91 3.47
C LEU A 75 17.14 1.72 4.42
N VAL A 76 16.62 2.14 5.57
CA VAL A 76 17.40 2.88 6.57
C VAL A 76 18.17 2.00 7.55
N ARG A 77 18.05 0.68 7.44
CA ARG A 77 18.84 -0.27 8.24
C ARG A 77 20.18 -0.55 7.57
N PRO A 78 21.23 -0.89 8.34
CA PRO A 78 22.52 -1.32 7.76
C PRO A 78 22.39 -2.51 6.81
N SER A 79 21.51 -3.46 7.13
CA SER A 79 21.21 -4.66 6.32
C SER A 79 20.50 -4.34 5.00
N ARG A 80 19.81 -3.19 4.90
CA ARG A 80 18.88 -2.85 3.81
C ARG A 80 17.94 -4.01 3.45
N SER A 81 17.48 -4.73 4.46
CA SER A 81 16.71 -5.98 4.34
C SER A 81 15.50 -5.98 5.27
N LEU A 82 14.54 -6.86 4.96
CA LEU A 82 13.39 -7.17 5.80
C LEU A 82 13.66 -8.30 6.80
N ASP A 83 14.82 -8.97 6.72
CA ASP A 83 15.17 -10.13 7.54
C ASP A 83 15.32 -9.76 9.02
N ASP A 84 15.81 -8.56 9.31
CA ASP A 84 15.99 -8.04 10.67
C ASP A 84 14.98 -6.95 11.04
N LEU A 85 13.91 -6.77 10.25
CA LEU A 85 12.86 -5.80 10.51
C LEU A 85 11.77 -6.39 11.43
N GLU A 86 11.71 -5.85 12.65
CA GLU A 86 10.74 -6.24 13.67
C GLU A 86 9.52 -5.31 13.73
N VAL A 87 8.35 -5.87 14.07
CA VAL A 87 7.08 -5.11 14.25
C VAL A 87 7.27 -3.94 15.20
N SER A 88 8.01 -4.13 16.29
CA SER A 88 8.28 -3.08 17.28
C SER A 88 9.07 -1.89 16.70
N SER A 89 9.99 -2.14 15.77
CA SER A 89 10.75 -1.09 15.06
C SER A 89 9.84 -0.30 14.13
N VAL A 90 8.97 -0.98 13.39
CA VAL A 90 7.97 -0.35 12.52
C VAL A 90 7.04 0.56 13.33
N LYS A 91 6.51 0.08 14.47
CA LYS A 91 5.65 0.88 15.35
C LYS A 91 6.34 2.11 15.92
N LYS A 92 7.64 2.03 16.24
CA LYS A 92 8.43 3.21 16.64
C LYS A 92 8.51 4.21 15.48
N LYS A 93 8.78 3.75 14.27
CA LYS A 93 8.82 4.60 13.07
C LYS A 93 7.48 5.20 12.69
N LEU A 94 6.35 4.51 12.93
CA LEU A 94 5.01 5.07 12.69
C LEU A 94 4.73 6.30 13.57
N LYS A 95 5.36 6.42 14.74
CA LYS A 95 5.28 7.59 15.63
C LYS A 95 6.18 8.74 15.19
N ASP A 96 7.21 8.46 14.40
CA ASP A 96 8.11 9.45 13.83
C ASP A 96 7.48 10.06 12.57
N LYS A 97 6.92 11.27 12.71
CA LYS A 97 6.29 12.00 11.61
C LYS A 97 7.29 12.54 10.59
N ALA A 98 8.57 12.64 10.94
CA ALA A 98 9.60 13.14 10.04
C ALA A 98 10.13 12.04 9.11
N PHE A 99 10.00 10.77 9.51
CA PHE A 99 10.37 9.62 8.71
C PHE A 99 9.29 9.29 7.68
N ALA A 100 9.66 9.00 6.43
CA ALA A 100 8.72 8.67 5.35
C ALA A 100 7.49 9.61 5.34
N ARG A 101 7.75 10.93 5.19
CA ARG A 101 6.75 11.99 5.37
C ARG A 101 5.59 11.91 4.39
N THR A 102 5.81 11.31 3.23
CA THR A 102 4.80 11.14 2.18
C THR A 102 3.78 10.08 2.53
N VAL A 103 4.09 9.18 3.47
CA VAL A 103 3.22 8.07 3.84
C VAL A 103 2.14 8.55 4.82
N ASN A 104 0.88 8.34 4.48
CA ASN A 104 -0.23 8.74 5.35
C ASN A 104 -0.47 7.73 6.49
N ARG A 105 -0.21 8.18 7.73
CA ARG A 105 -0.40 7.32 8.92
C ARG A 105 -1.85 7.04 9.25
N ASP A 106 -2.76 7.92 8.85
CA ASP A 106 -4.19 7.74 9.11
C ASP A 106 -4.77 6.70 8.15
N ASP A 107 -4.27 6.62 6.92
CA ASP A 107 -4.66 5.57 5.97
C ASP A 107 -4.25 4.18 6.46
N ILE A 108 -3.04 4.04 7.04
CA ILE A 108 -2.62 2.77 7.66
C ILE A 108 -3.57 2.36 8.80
N ARG A 109 -3.98 3.31 9.67
CA ARG A 109 -4.90 3.03 10.78
C ARG A 109 -6.31 2.68 10.29
N GLN A 110 -6.81 3.45 9.33
CA GLN A 110 -8.11 3.22 8.71
C GLN A 110 -8.14 1.87 8.00
N GLY A 111 -7.07 1.50 7.31
CA GLY A 111 -6.97 0.24 6.58
C GLY A 111 -7.09 -0.99 7.48
N VAL A 112 -6.35 -1.04 8.58
CA VAL A 112 -6.45 -2.18 9.52
C VAL A 112 -7.82 -2.25 10.20
N MET A 113 -8.41 -1.09 10.53
CA MET A 113 -9.76 -1.01 11.10
C MET A 113 -10.82 -1.53 10.13
N GLU A 114 -10.80 -1.09 8.86
CA GLU A 114 -11.76 -1.53 7.86
C GLU A 114 -11.58 -3.00 7.47
N LEU A 115 -10.33 -3.47 7.39
CA LEU A 115 -10.01 -4.87 7.12
C LEU A 115 -10.40 -5.78 8.29
N GLY A 116 -10.47 -5.24 9.51
CA GLY A 116 -10.85 -5.97 10.72
C GLY A 116 -9.71 -6.82 11.27
N VAL A 117 -8.49 -6.28 11.25
CA VAL A 117 -7.26 -6.95 11.74
C VAL A 117 -6.51 -6.06 12.72
N GLU A 118 -5.73 -6.67 13.61
CA GLU A 118 -4.84 -5.92 14.50
C GLU A 118 -3.64 -5.36 13.73
N LEU A 119 -3.22 -4.13 14.08
CA LEU A 119 -2.09 -3.46 13.42
C LEU A 119 -0.80 -4.31 13.48
N ASP A 120 -0.53 -4.93 14.62
CA ASP A 120 0.69 -5.71 14.83
C ASP A 120 0.69 -6.99 13.99
N GLU A 121 -0.48 -7.61 13.80
CA GLU A 121 -0.65 -8.78 12.95
C GLU A 121 -0.50 -8.43 11.48
N HIS A 122 -1.10 -7.32 11.05
CA HIS A 122 -1.02 -6.84 9.67
C HIS A 122 0.40 -6.42 9.30
N ILE A 123 1.11 -5.69 10.16
CA ILE A 123 2.53 -5.36 9.97
C ILE A 123 3.35 -6.64 9.79
N ARG A 124 3.18 -7.62 10.68
CA ARG A 124 3.90 -8.89 10.60
C ARG A 124 3.61 -9.61 9.28
N PHE A 125 2.34 -9.70 8.91
CA PHE A 125 1.91 -10.34 7.68
C PHE A 125 2.56 -9.70 6.44
N VAL A 126 2.54 -8.37 6.34
CA VAL A 126 3.13 -7.67 5.18
C VAL A 126 4.65 -7.77 5.17
N ILE A 127 5.32 -7.76 6.33
CA ILE A 127 6.77 -8.02 6.40
C ILE A 127 7.10 -9.40 5.81
N GLU A 128 6.42 -10.46 6.24
CA GLU A 128 6.66 -11.81 5.73
C GLU A 128 6.38 -11.92 4.23
N ALA A 129 5.30 -11.30 3.75
CA ALA A 129 4.97 -11.28 2.33
C ALA A 129 6.06 -10.59 1.50
N LEU A 130 6.50 -9.39 1.90
CA LEU A 130 7.55 -8.64 1.20
C LEU A 130 8.93 -9.32 1.31
N ARG A 131 9.23 -10.01 2.42
CA ARG A 131 10.50 -10.71 2.61
C ARG A 131 10.72 -11.78 1.53
N SER A 132 9.65 -12.46 1.11
CA SER A 132 9.71 -13.49 0.07
C SER A 132 10.14 -12.96 -1.30
N VAL A 133 9.95 -11.67 -1.56
CA VAL A 133 10.27 -10.99 -2.83
C VAL A 133 11.27 -9.85 -2.64
N GLN A 134 11.96 -9.79 -1.50
CA GLN A 134 12.74 -8.61 -1.12
C GLN A 134 13.81 -8.22 -2.15
N LYS A 135 14.42 -9.21 -2.81
CA LYS A 135 15.42 -8.99 -3.86
C LYS A 135 14.82 -8.31 -5.09
N ASP A 136 13.59 -8.67 -5.46
CA ASP A 136 12.89 -8.11 -6.62
C ASP A 136 12.46 -6.65 -6.38
N ILE A 137 12.27 -6.26 -5.12
CA ILE A 137 11.94 -4.90 -4.70
C ILE A 137 13.16 -4.09 -4.23
N GLY A 138 14.38 -4.53 -4.58
CA GLY A 138 15.62 -3.77 -4.35
C GLY A 138 16.17 -3.82 -2.92
N LEU A 139 15.78 -4.82 -2.12
CA LEU A 139 16.25 -5.05 -0.75
C LEU A 139 17.11 -6.32 -0.66
N GLY A 140 17.94 -6.43 0.39
CA GLY A 140 18.73 -7.65 0.66
C GLY A 140 19.86 -7.92 -0.34
N ALA A 141 20.36 -6.87 -1.01
CA ALA A 141 21.49 -6.94 -1.93
C ALA A 141 22.86 -6.80 -1.25
N ALA A 142 22.90 -6.82 0.09
CA ALA A 142 24.12 -6.76 0.89
C ALA A 142 24.72 -8.15 1.12
#